data_AF-A0A950ASF3-F1
#
_entry.id   AF-A0A950ASF3-F1
#
_cell.length_a   1.000
_cell.length_b   1.000
_cell.length_c   1.000
_cell.angle_alpha   90.00
_cell.angle_beta   90.00
_cell.angle_gamma   90.00
#
_symmetry.space_group_name_H-M   'P 1'
#
loop_
_entity.id
_entity.type
_entity.pdbx_description
1 polymer ?
#
loop_
_entity_poly.entity_id
_entity_poly.type
_entity_poly.pdbx_seq_one_letter_code
_entity_poly.pdbx_strand_id
1 'polypeptide(L)'
;MARIGIIPQFRGKPMTSDRSIVEELHEIQKRCGYLPKAELEALSERRRDTPLHRLHEVASFFPHFRLQKPPAVEVRVCRDMSCHLRGAPGLRRNLEELAAEIGQGQIWVGGVSCLGRCDGAPAIMIGEHVYQGKSNDSYRDLMRRALPLPGLEGEAALQPGHSDR
;
A
#
# COMPACT_ATOMS: atom_id res chain seq x y z
N MET A 1 -21.02 -47.61 23.52
CA MET A 1 -20.68 -46.19 23.80
C MET A 1 -19.25 -45.99 23.32
N ALA A 2 -18.87 -45.16 22.36
CA ALA A 2 -19.53 -44.06 21.67
C ALA A 2 -19.19 -44.11 20.16
N ARG A 3 -20.14 -43.72 19.32
CA ARG A 3 -19.98 -43.60 17.87
C ARG A 3 -19.05 -42.42 17.57
N ILE A 4 -17.90 -42.69 16.95
CA ILE A 4 -17.10 -41.66 16.29
C ILE A 4 -17.90 -41.16 15.08
N GLY A 5 -18.45 -39.96 15.23
CA GLY A 5 -19.12 -39.24 14.16
C GLY A 5 -18.10 -38.88 13.09
N ILE A 6 -18.29 -39.46 11.91
CA ILE A 6 -17.59 -39.07 10.69
C ILE A 6 -17.94 -37.60 10.42
N ILE A 7 -16.94 -36.72 10.52
CA ILE A 7 -17.05 -35.34 10.06
C ILE A 7 -17.34 -35.41 8.55
N PRO A 8 -18.45 -34.83 8.05
CA PRO A 8 -18.74 -34.85 6.64
C PRO A 8 -17.66 -34.06 5.90
N GLN A 9 -16.93 -34.77 5.05
CA GLN A 9 -15.98 -34.23 4.08
C GLN A 9 -16.62 -33.05 3.36
N PHE A 10 -16.01 -31.87 3.49
CA PHE A 10 -16.33 -30.70 2.68
C PHE A 10 -16.08 -31.08 1.22
N ARG A 11 -17.13 -31.48 0.50
CA ARG A 11 -17.09 -31.67 -0.95
C ARG A 11 -16.92 -30.30 -1.58
N GLY A 12 -15.67 -29.90 -1.78
CA GLY A 12 -15.31 -28.80 -2.66
C GLY A 12 -15.97 -29.03 -4.02
N LYS A 13 -16.89 -28.15 -4.38
CA LYS A 13 -17.53 -28.11 -5.70
C LYS A 13 -16.43 -27.96 -6.76
N PRO A 14 -16.54 -28.64 -7.92
CA PRO A 14 -15.49 -28.60 -8.95
C PRO A 14 -15.18 -27.16 -9.38
N MET A 15 -13.89 -26.89 -9.53
CA MET A 15 -13.30 -25.63 -9.98
C MET A 15 -13.64 -25.42 -11.46
N THR A 16 -14.83 -24.88 -11.72
CA THR A 16 -15.15 -24.30 -13.02
C THR A 16 -14.23 -23.11 -13.24
N SER A 17 -13.80 -22.90 -14.49
CA SER A 17 -12.89 -21.86 -14.96
C SER A 17 -13.42 -20.42 -14.83
N ASP A 18 -14.26 -20.17 -13.84
CA ASP A 18 -14.72 -18.84 -13.43
C ASP A 18 -13.72 -18.32 -12.41
N ARG A 19 -12.97 -17.27 -12.76
CA ARG A 19 -12.08 -16.60 -11.81
C ARG A 19 -12.88 -16.12 -10.60
N SER A 20 -12.24 -15.98 -9.44
CA SER A 20 -12.94 -15.35 -8.31
C SER A 20 -13.05 -13.84 -8.51
N ILE A 21 -14.05 -13.19 -7.90
CA ILE A 21 -14.16 -11.72 -7.88
C ILE A 21 -12.85 -11.10 -7.34
N VAL A 22 -12.27 -11.72 -6.31
CA VAL A 22 -11.03 -11.26 -5.67
C VAL A 22 -9.85 -11.29 -6.65
N GLU A 23 -9.71 -12.34 -7.46
CA GLU A 23 -8.67 -12.43 -8.49
C GLU A 23 -8.81 -11.34 -9.56
N GLU A 24 -10.03 -11.06 -10.00
CA GLU A 24 -10.26 -10.03 -11.02
C GLU A 24 -10.03 -8.61 -10.48
N LEU A 25 -10.41 -8.35 -9.23
CA LEU A 25 -10.07 -7.11 -8.55
C LEU A 25 -8.55 -6.96 -8.39
N HIS A 26 -7.82 -8.05 -8.09
CA HIS A 26 -6.35 -8.01 -8.05
C HIS A 26 -5.74 -7.65 -9.41
N GLU A 27 -6.24 -8.21 -10.51
CA GLU A 27 -5.74 -7.88 -11.85
C GLU A 27 -6.00 -6.42 -12.22
N ILE A 28 -7.18 -5.87 -11.89
CA ILE A 28 -7.48 -4.45 -12.07
C ILE A 28 -6.50 -3.61 -11.24
N GLN A 29 -6.33 -3.92 -9.95
CA GLN A 29 -5.42 -3.17 -9.09
C GLN A 29 -3.96 -3.26 -9.52
N LYS A 30 -3.52 -4.42 -10.03
CA LYS A 30 -2.16 -4.60 -10.55
C LYS A 30 -1.91 -3.73 -11.78
N ARG A 31 -2.91 -3.59 -12.66
CA ARG A 31 -2.81 -2.75 -13.85
C ARG A 31 -2.92 -1.26 -13.55
N CYS A 32 -3.85 -0.88 -12.67
CA CYS A 32 -4.22 0.52 -12.44
C CYS A 32 -3.58 1.13 -11.18
N GLY A 33 -3.00 0.33 -10.29
CA GLY A 33 -2.51 0.73 -8.96
C GLY A 33 -3.62 0.92 -7.90
N TYR A 34 -4.89 0.86 -8.31
CA TYR A 34 -6.09 0.94 -7.48
C TYR A 34 -7.28 0.36 -8.26
N LEU A 35 -8.51 0.52 -7.74
CA LEU A 35 -9.75 0.08 -8.37
C LEU A 35 -10.55 1.30 -8.88
N PRO A 36 -10.33 1.76 -10.13
CA PRO A 36 -11.13 2.83 -10.72
C PRO A 36 -12.60 2.45 -10.80
N LYS A 37 -13.48 3.42 -10.55
CA LYS A 37 -14.94 3.23 -10.69
C LYS A 37 -15.33 2.66 -12.06
N ALA A 38 -14.75 3.17 -13.14
CA ALA A 38 -15.02 2.70 -14.50
C ALA A 38 -14.63 1.23 -14.72
N GLU A 39 -13.54 0.76 -14.09
CA GLU A 39 -13.11 -0.65 -14.18
C GLU A 39 -14.04 -1.57 -13.38
N LEU A 40 -14.56 -1.11 -12.23
CA LEU A 40 -15.55 -1.83 -11.45
C LEU A 40 -16.91 -1.89 -12.17
N GLU A 41 -17.33 -0.80 -12.81
CA GLU A 41 -18.54 -0.75 -13.65
C GLU A 41 -18.42 -1.71 -14.82
N ALA A 42 -17.33 -1.64 -15.58
CA ALA A 42 -17.06 -2.55 -16.69
C ALA A 42 -16.97 -4.02 -16.23
N LEU A 43 -16.42 -4.28 -15.03
CA LEU A 43 -16.40 -5.61 -14.46
C LEU A 43 -17.81 -6.11 -14.12
N SER A 44 -18.66 -5.27 -13.52
CA SER A 44 -20.04 -5.62 -13.21
C SER A 44 -20.86 -5.90 -14.46
N GLU A 45 -20.64 -5.18 -15.55
CA GLU A 45 -21.30 -5.43 -16.84
C GLU A 45 -20.88 -6.78 -17.45
N ARG A 46 -19.60 -7.14 -17.34
CA ARG A 46 -19.09 -8.45 -17.80
C ARG A 46 -19.62 -9.59 -16.93
N ARG A 47 -19.68 -9.39 -15.60
CA ARG A 47 -20.22 -10.35 -14.63
C ARG A 47 -21.69 -10.08 -14.36
N ARG A 48 -22.57 -10.55 -15.24
CA ARG A 48 -24.03 -10.36 -15.13
C ARG A 48 -24.64 -10.84 -13.79
N ASP A 49 -23.98 -11.75 -13.09
CA ASP A 49 -24.37 -12.29 -11.78
C ASP A 49 -23.83 -11.47 -10.59
N THR A 50 -22.96 -10.50 -10.84
CA THR A 50 -22.24 -9.71 -9.83
C THR A 50 -22.50 -8.21 -10.03
N PRO A 51 -23.53 -7.65 -9.36
CA PRO A 51 -23.82 -6.22 -9.43
C PRO A 51 -22.71 -5.38 -8.78
N LEU A 52 -22.60 -4.11 -9.19
CA LEU A 52 -21.55 -3.19 -8.75
C LEU A 52 -21.45 -3.05 -7.23
N HIS A 53 -22.57 -3.05 -6.51
CA HIS A 53 -22.55 -2.97 -5.04
C HIS A 53 -21.79 -4.14 -4.41
N ARG A 54 -21.89 -5.34 -4.98
CA ARG A 54 -21.21 -6.53 -4.49
C ARG A 54 -19.70 -6.45 -4.71
N LEU A 55 -19.27 -5.86 -5.83
CA LEU A 55 -17.85 -5.57 -6.07
C LEU A 55 -17.32 -4.57 -5.02
N HIS A 56 -18.09 -3.52 -4.70
CA HIS A 56 -17.73 -2.57 -3.66
C HIS A 56 -17.70 -3.18 -2.26
N GLU A 57 -18.63 -4.07 -1.92
CA GLU A 57 -18.62 -4.82 -0.65
C GLU A 57 -17.32 -5.63 -0.52
N VAL A 58 -16.96 -6.39 -1.55
CA VAL A 58 -15.72 -7.19 -1.54
C VAL A 58 -14.49 -6.28 -1.46
N ALA A 59 -14.44 -5.24 -2.29
CA ALA A 59 -13.32 -4.30 -2.30
C ALA A 59 -13.14 -3.54 -0.98
N SER A 60 -14.23 -3.15 -0.33
CA SER A 60 -14.17 -2.44 0.96
C SER A 60 -13.88 -3.37 2.14
N PHE A 61 -14.21 -4.66 2.04
CA PHE A 61 -13.92 -5.65 3.07
C PHE A 61 -12.41 -5.96 3.21
N PHE A 62 -11.66 -5.96 2.09
CA PHE A 62 -10.23 -6.26 2.10
C PHE A 62 -9.38 -4.97 2.10
N PRO A 63 -8.61 -4.68 3.16
CA PRO A 63 -7.78 -3.47 3.25
C PRO A 63 -6.69 -3.35 2.17
N HIS A 64 -6.36 -4.46 1.50
CA HIS A 64 -5.40 -4.48 0.40
C HIS A 64 -5.93 -3.75 -0.84
N PHE A 65 -7.24 -3.73 -1.05
CA PHE A 65 -7.83 -3.06 -2.20
C PHE A 65 -7.97 -1.55 -1.97
N ARG A 66 -7.50 -0.77 -2.94
CA ARG A 66 -7.53 0.68 -2.92
C ARG A 66 -8.66 1.16 -3.83
N LEU A 67 -9.70 1.76 -3.26
CA LEU A 67 -10.82 2.32 -4.03
C LEU A 67 -10.54 3.72 -4.59
N GLN A 68 -9.45 4.35 -4.15
CA GLN A 68 -9.05 5.69 -4.59
C GLN A 68 -7.62 5.64 -5.12
N LYS A 69 -7.29 6.54 -6.05
CA LYS A 69 -5.94 6.66 -6.60
C LYS A 69 -4.97 6.95 -5.46
N PRO A 70 -3.95 6.11 -5.23
CA PRO A 70 -2.96 6.37 -4.19
C PRO A 70 -2.16 7.63 -4.54
N PRO A 71 -1.56 8.29 -3.54
CA PRO A 71 -0.54 9.31 -3.79
C PRO A 71 0.62 8.69 -4.59
N ALA A 72 1.32 9.51 -5.36
CA ALA A 72 2.45 9.05 -6.16
C ALA A 72 3.59 8.53 -5.28
N VAL A 73 3.78 9.15 -4.10
CA VAL A 73 4.75 8.74 -3.09
C VAL A 73 4.09 8.66 -1.73
N GLU A 74 4.23 7.52 -1.07
CA GLU A 74 3.86 7.35 0.33
C GLU A 74 5.10 7.40 1.21
N VAL A 75 5.10 8.32 2.18
CA VAL A 75 6.10 8.40 3.24
C VAL A 75 5.46 7.96 4.55
N ARG A 76 5.95 6.88 5.13
CA ARG A 76 5.45 6.33 6.39
C ARG A 76 6.48 6.49 7.50
N VAL A 77 6.10 7.16 8.59
CA VAL A 77 6.94 7.35 9.77
C VAL A 77 6.55 6.33 10.84
N CYS A 78 7.54 5.59 11.36
CA CYS A 78 7.32 4.62 12.43
C CYS A 78 6.78 5.29 13.70
N ARG A 79 5.71 4.73 14.27
CA ARG A 79 5.05 5.22 15.49
C ARG A 79 5.33 4.40 16.74
N ASP A 80 6.08 3.31 16.61
CA ASP A 80 6.44 2.46 17.75
C ASP A 80 7.27 3.22 18.80
N MET A 81 7.25 2.74 20.05
CA MET A 81 7.81 3.43 21.22
C MET A 81 9.26 3.87 21.02
N SER A 82 10.10 3.01 20.45
CA SER A 82 11.52 3.32 20.21
C SER A 82 11.69 4.53 19.26
N CYS A 83 10.87 4.62 18.21
CA CYS A 83 10.89 5.75 17.29
C CYS A 83 10.23 6.99 17.90
N HIS A 84 9.17 6.81 18.67
CA HIS A 84 8.48 7.89 19.37
C HIS A 84 9.43 8.65 20.31
N LEU A 85 10.14 7.93 21.18
CA LEU A 85 11.10 8.50 22.13
C LEU A 85 12.28 9.20 21.45
N ARG A 86 12.64 8.78 20.23
CA ARG A 86 13.70 9.40 19.42
C ARG A 86 13.22 10.52 18.49
N GLY A 87 12.01 11.04 18.72
CA GLY A 87 11.53 12.25 18.04
C GLY A 87 10.80 12.01 16.71
N ALA A 88 10.33 10.79 16.43
CA ALA A 88 9.52 10.51 15.24
C ALA A 88 8.29 11.44 15.05
N PRO A 89 7.58 11.91 16.10
CA PRO A 89 6.48 12.87 15.91
C PRO A 89 6.93 14.20 15.33
N GLY A 90 8.11 14.69 15.73
CA GLY A 90 8.70 15.92 15.19
C GLY A 90 9.18 15.72 13.75
N LEU A 91 9.87 14.60 13.49
CA LEU A 91 10.28 14.22 12.14
C LEU A 91 9.08 14.13 11.19
N ARG A 92 7.95 13.53 11.61
CA ARG A 92 6.74 13.45 10.79
C ARG A 92 6.22 14.83 10.39
N ARG A 93 6.14 15.78 11.33
CA ARG A 93 5.68 17.14 11.02
C ARG A 93 6.58 17.83 10.01
N ASN A 94 7.90 17.71 10.18
CA ASN A 94 8.86 18.25 9.22
C ASN A 94 8.70 17.62 7.83
N LEU A 95 8.48 16.30 7.76
CA LEU A 95 8.24 15.61 6.48
C LEU A 95 6.92 16.03 5.84
N GLU A 96 5.87 16.30 6.62
CA GLU A 96 4.59 16.84 6.14
C GLU A 96 4.76 18.24 5.52
N GLU A 97 5.52 19.12 6.18
CA GLU A 97 5.88 20.44 5.66
C GLU A 97 6.69 20.34 4.36
N LEU A 98 7.70 19.45 4.35
CA LEU A 98 8.50 19.18 3.15
C LEU A 98 7.63 18.66 2.01
N ALA A 99 6.74 17.71 2.27
CA ALA A 99 5.82 17.16 1.27
C ALA A 99 4.88 18.23 0.69
N ALA A 100 4.40 19.16 1.51
CA ALA A 100 3.59 20.30 1.04
C ALA A 100 4.39 21.23 0.12
N GLU A 101 5.68 21.44 0.40
CA GLU A 101 6.57 22.29 -0.38
C GLU A 101 6.97 21.66 -1.73
N ILE A 102 7.41 20.40 -1.74
CA ILE A 102 8.00 19.75 -2.92
C ILE A 102 7.03 18.84 -3.67
N GLY A 103 5.96 18.41 -3.01
CA GLY A 103 5.14 17.30 -3.48
C GLY A 103 3.95 17.72 -4.33
N GLN A 104 3.51 18.99 -4.30
CA GLN A 104 2.34 19.48 -5.06
C GLN A 104 1.09 18.58 -4.92
N GLY A 105 0.90 17.95 -3.75
CA GLY A 105 -0.19 17.00 -3.48
C GLY A 105 0.05 15.55 -3.94
N GLN A 106 1.20 15.25 -4.55
CA GLN A 106 1.59 13.91 -5.00
C GLN A 106 2.27 13.07 -3.91
N ILE A 107 2.74 13.70 -2.82
CA ILE A 107 3.38 13.02 -1.70
C ILE A 107 2.45 13.04 -0.50
N TRP A 108 2.15 11.85 0.02
CA TRP A 108 1.44 11.68 1.28
C TRP A 108 2.42 11.28 2.38
N VAL A 109 2.26 11.87 3.56
CA VAL A 109 3.04 11.52 4.75
C VAL A 109 2.09 11.05 5.83
N GLY A 110 2.40 9.94 6.47
CA GLY A 110 1.59 9.41 7.56
C GLY A 110 2.34 8.42 8.45
N GLY A 111 1.61 7.81 9.38
CA GLY A 111 2.19 6.90 10.37
C GLY A 111 2.05 5.43 9.98
N VAL A 112 3.04 4.62 10.34
CA VAL A 112 2.98 3.15 10.34
C VAL A 112 3.23 2.61 11.74
N SER A 113 2.71 1.42 12.06
CA SER A 113 2.81 0.84 13.41
C SER A 113 4.27 0.58 13.80
N CYS A 114 4.99 -0.25 13.05
CA CYS A 114 6.40 -0.54 13.28
C CYS A 114 7.10 -0.88 11.95
N LEU A 115 8.40 -0.58 11.86
CA LEU A 115 9.26 -0.92 10.71
C LEU A 115 10.38 -1.92 11.06
N GLY A 116 10.43 -2.43 12.30
CA GLY A 116 11.46 -3.40 12.72
C GLY A 116 12.89 -2.85 12.71
N ARG A 117 13.02 -1.53 12.89
CA ARG A 117 14.24 -0.73 12.67
C ARG A 117 14.57 0.12 13.90
N CYS A 118 14.46 -0.50 15.08
CA CYS A 118 14.57 0.16 16.39
C CYS A 118 16.00 0.59 16.72
N ASP A 119 17.00 -0.14 16.23
CA ASP A 119 18.44 0.12 16.36
C ASP A 119 18.85 1.49 15.78
N GLY A 120 18.32 1.84 14.61
CA GLY A 120 18.58 3.10 13.93
C GLY A 120 17.44 4.12 14.00
N ALA A 121 16.54 4.00 14.97
CA ALA A 121 15.37 4.89 15.09
C ALA A 121 15.74 6.41 15.07
N PRO A 122 14.84 7.32 14.64
CA PRO A 122 13.53 7.05 14.05
C PRO A 122 13.65 6.46 12.64
N ALA A 123 12.82 5.47 12.36
CA ALA A 123 12.74 4.82 11.06
C ALA A 123 11.59 5.38 10.23
N ILE A 124 11.82 5.57 8.94
CA ILE A 124 10.79 5.96 7.97
C ILE A 124 10.84 5.03 6.76
N MET A 125 9.76 5.00 5.99
CA MET A 125 9.65 4.31 4.72
C MET A 125 9.23 5.32 3.65
N ILE A 126 9.92 5.36 2.51
CA ILE A 126 9.57 6.16 1.34
C ILE A 126 9.34 5.17 0.20
N GLY A 127 8.10 5.08 -0.29
CA GLY A 127 7.68 3.99 -1.17
C GLY A 127 7.83 2.64 -0.45
N GLU A 128 8.65 1.76 -1.00
CA GLU A 128 8.94 0.42 -0.44
C GLU A 128 10.27 0.36 0.35
N HIS A 129 11.00 1.48 0.45
CA HIS A 129 12.35 1.50 1.02
C HIS A 129 12.37 2.12 2.42
N VAL A 130 13.08 1.47 3.34
CA VAL A 130 13.19 1.89 4.74
C VAL A 130 14.52 2.64 4.98
N TYR A 131 14.44 3.77 5.68
CA TYR A 131 15.55 4.67 6.00
C TYR A 131 15.62 4.97 7.51
N GLN A 132 16.84 5.27 7.96
CA GLN A 132 17.19 5.58 9.35
C GLN A 132 18.27 6.67 9.36
N GLY A 133 18.27 7.53 10.39
CA GLY A 133 19.41 8.41 10.71
C GLY A 133 19.82 9.44 9.64
N LYS A 134 18.94 9.81 8.70
CA LYS A 134 19.24 10.82 7.67
C LYS A 134 18.86 12.25 8.12
N SER A 135 19.51 13.24 7.52
CA SER A 135 19.16 14.66 7.67
C SER A 135 17.88 15.02 6.90
N ASN A 136 17.27 16.15 7.24
CA ASN A 136 16.09 16.66 6.52
C ASN A 136 16.37 16.89 5.03
N ASP A 137 17.55 17.40 4.68
CA ASP A 137 17.94 17.61 3.27
C ASP A 137 18.04 16.28 2.52
N SER A 138 18.60 15.26 3.17
CA SER A 138 18.66 13.92 2.59
C SER A 138 17.25 13.33 2.39
N TYR A 139 16.32 13.53 3.33
CA TYR A 139 14.93 13.10 3.14
C TYR A 139 14.23 13.87 2.02
N ARG A 140 14.44 15.18 1.92
CA ARG A 140 13.92 16.02 0.82
C ARG A 140 14.37 15.46 -0.53
N ASP A 141 15.66 15.15 -0.68
CA ASP A 141 16.20 14.61 -1.92
C ASP A 141 15.64 13.21 -2.24
N LEU A 142 15.51 12.34 -1.25
CA LEU A 142 14.90 11.03 -1.42
C LEU A 142 13.43 11.13 -1.85
N MET A 143 12.66 12.02 -1.23
CA MET A 143 11.26 12.29 -1.59
C MET A 143 11.14 12.84 -3.02
N ARG A 144 12.04 13.75 -3.43
CA ARG A 144 12.07 14.27 -4.82
C ARG A 144 12.39 13.17 -5.84
N ARG A 145 13.36 12.31 -5.53
CA ARG A 145 13.74 11.20 -6.41
C ARG A 145 12.67 10.12 -6.51
N ALA A 146 11.84 9.98 -5.48
CA ALA A 146 10.73 9.02 -5.47
C ALA A 146 9.53 9.51 -6.29
N LEU A 147 9.44 10.81 -6.61
CA LEU A 147 8.37 11.31 -7.48
C LEU A 147 8.53 10.72 -8.89
N PRO A 148 7.45 10.18 -9.48
CA PRO A 148 7.49 9.71 -10.85
C PRO A 148 7.77 10.89 -11.79
N LEU A 149 8.67 10.69 -12.75
CA LEU A 149 8.87 11.65 -13.84
C LEU A 149 7.55 11.79 -14.63
N PRO A 150 7.22 12.99 -15.13
CA PRO A 150 6.00 13.18 -15.94
C PRO A 150 6.03 12.22 -17.14
N GLY A 151 5.07 11.30 -17.18
CA GLY A 151 4.91 10.33 -18.28
C GLY A 151 5.22 8.86 -17.96
N LEU A 152 5.63 8.51 -16.74
CA LEU A 152 5.85 7.11 -16.31
C LEU A 152 4.87 6.72 -15.20
N GLU A 153 3.62 6.41 -15.57
CA GLU A 153 2.72 5.66 -14.70
C GLU A 153 3.15 4.19 -14.72
N GLY A 154 4.06 3.81 -13.83
CA GLY A 154 4.55 2.43 -13.70
C GLY A 154 6.04 2.37 -13.39
N GLU A 155 6.37 1.94 -12.18
CA GLU A 155 7.70 1.49 -11.73
C GLU A 155 8.92 2.26 -12.22
N ALA A 156 9.34 3.27 -11.45
CA ALA A 156 10.74 3.69 -11.39
C ALA A 156 11.31 3.25 -10.04
N ALA A 157 11.88 2.05 -10.04
CA ALA A 157 12.60 1.47 -8.92
C ALA A 157 13.73 2.40 -8.46
N LEU A 158 13.62 2.86 -7.21
CA LEU A 158 14.75 3.45 -6.50
C LEU A 158 15.76 2.33 -6.24
N GLN A 159 16.78 2.22 -7.11
CA GLN A 159 17.83 1.23 -6.89
C GLN A 159 18.62 1.55 -5.62
N PRO A 160 18.95 0.54 -4.80
CA PRO A 160 19.68 0.75 -3.56
C PRO A 160 21.10 1.21 -3.87
N GLY A 161 21.39 2.47 -3.52
CA GLY A 161 22.74 2.87 -3.18
C GLY A 161 23.15 2.13 -1.91
N HIS A 162 24.09 1.21 -2.06
CA HIS A 162 24.78 0.53 -0.96
C HIS A 162 25.25 1.57 0.06
N SER A 163 24.59 1.65 1.22
CA SER A 163 25.12 2.41 2.34
C SER A 163 26.21 1.57 2.98
N ASP A 164 27.46 1.93 2.69
CA ASP A 164 28.58 1.51 3.50
C ASP A 164 28.30 1.81 4.98
N ARG A 165 28.57 0.78 5.76
CA ARG A 165 28.73 0.66 7.22
C ARG A 165 28.71 1.95 8.05
#